data_AF-A0A1H8CYU0-F1
#
_entry.id   AF-A0A1H8CYU0-F1
#
_cell.length_a   1.000
_cell.length_b   1.000
_cell.length_c   1.000
_cell.angle_alpha   90.00
_cell.angle_beta   90.00
_cell.angle_gamma   90.00
#
_symmetry.space_group_name_H-M   'P 1'
#
loop_
_entity.id
_entity.type
_entity.pdbx_description
1 polymer ?
#
loop_
_entity_poly.entity_id
_entity_poly.type
_entity_poly.pdbx_seq_one_letter_code
_entity_poly.pdbx_strand_id
1 'polypeptide(L)'
;WIPTLENMLEDALLMIGIYVLQDEGLCELAREYFDDLETDHIELYDDISEEDRNKLYQQCRKLEQNYKIVITSFDGDRFGNQLKALEEYDMDVSVCTPKYARHYSRWQDEVKVRGSLE
;
A
#
# COMPACT_ATOMS: atom_id res chain seq x y z
N TRP A 1 -0.32 -4.47 -11.00
CA TRP A 1 0.05 -3.39 -10.08
C TRP A 1 1.53 -3.47 -9.76
N ILE A 2 2.32 -2.71 -10.48
CA ILE A 2 3.67 -2.31 -10.10
C ILE A 2 3.53 -0.95 -9.40
N PRO A 3 3.73 -0.89 -8.07
CA PRO A 3 3.56 0.35 -7.31
C PRO A 3 4.71 1.32 -7.56
N THR A 4 4.49 2.58 -7.20
CA THR A 4 5.57 3.56 -7.10
C THR A 4 6.42 3.34 -5.86
N LEU A 5 7.68 3.76 -5.93
CA LEU A 5 8.59 3.64 -4.78
C LEU A 5 8.26 4.67 -3.70
N GLU A 6 7.82 5.86 -4.10
CA GLU A 6 7.60 7.00 -3.21
C GLU A 6 6.26 6.91 -2.46
N ASN A 7 5.25 6.28 -3.05
CA ASN A 7 3.88 6.21 -2.51
C ASN A 7 3.35 4.77 -2.37
N MET A 8 4.26 3.79 -2.27
CA MET A 8 3.94 2.36 -2.23
C MET A 8 2.81 1.99 -1.27
N LEU A 9 2.77 2.62 -0.08
CA LEU A 9 1.70 2.38 0.88
C LEU A 9 0.34 2.88 0.37
N GLU A 10 0.29 4.11 -0.15
CA GLU A 10 -0.96 4.66 -0.68
C GLU A 10 -1.41 3.94 -1.97
N ASP A 11 -0.47 3.48 -2.79
CA ASP A 11 -0.76 2.60 -3.93
C ASP A 11 -1.45 1.30 -3.51
N ALA A 12 -1.00 0.71 -2.39
CA ALA A 12 -1.63 -0.48 -1.83
C ALA A 12 -3.02 -0.18 -1.25
N LEU A 13 -3.19 0.95 -0.54
CA LEU A 13 -4.49 1.37 -0.02
C LEU A 13 -5.49 1.68 -1.14
N LEU A 14 -5.03 2.33 -2.21
CA LEU A 14 -5.82 2.58 -3.41
C LEU A 14 -6.28 1.27 -4.07
N MET A 15 -5.39 0.30 -4.20
CA MET A 15 -5.73 -1.03 -4.71
C MET A 15 -6.78 -1.74 -3.85
N ILE A 16 -6.68 -1.63 -2.52
CA ILE A 16 -7.71 -2.14 -1.59
C ILE A 16 -9.04 -1.43 -1.85
N GLY A 17 -9.03 -0.09 -1.95
CA GLY A 17 -10.22 0.71 -2.23
C GLY A 17 -10.92 0.30 -3.52
N ILE A 18 -10.16 0.08 -4.60
CA ILE A 18 -10.70 -0.26 -5.93
C ILE A 18 -11.18 -1.71 -6.00
N TYR A 19 -10.37 -2.68 -5.57
CA TYR A 19 -10.65 -4.10 -5.86
C TYR A 19 -11.29 -4.86 -4.70
N VAL A 20 -11.05 -4.44 -3.46
CA VAL A 20 -11.57 -5.14 -2.26
C VAL A 20 -12.84 -4.46 -1.77
N LEU A 21 -12.79 -3.14 -1.55
CA LEU A 21 -13.95 -2.40 -1.10
C LEU A 21 -14.93 -2.12 -2.24
N GLN A 22 -14.39 -1.92 -3.45
CA GLN A 22 -15.17 -1.59 -4.65
C GLN A 22 -16.06 -0.36 -4.42
N ASP A 23 -15.50 0.67 -3.76
CA ASP A 23 -16.24 1.92 -3.55
C ASP A 23 -16.62 2.53 -4.90
N GLU A 24 -17.92 2.80 -5.10
CA GLU A 24 -18.44 3.22 -6.40
C GLU A 24 -17.78 4.52 -6.89
N GLY A 25 -17.65 5.52 -6.01
CA GLY A 25 -17.07 6.81 -6.36
C GLY A 25 -15.58 6.73 -6.68
N LEU A 26 -14.83 5.92 -5.93
CA LEU A 26 -13.42 5.67 -6.21
C LEU A 26 -13.23 4.87 -7.50
N CYS A 27 -14.06 3.85 -7.75
CA CYS A 27 -14.01 3.06 -8.98
C CYS A 27 -14.38 3.87 -10.23
N GLU A 28 -15.35 4.78 -10.14
CA GLU A 28 -15.68 5.70 -11.23
C GLU A 28 -14.49 6.61 -11.56
N LEU A 29 -13.89 7.22 -10.55
CA LEU A 29 -12.74 8.10 -10.71
C LEU A 29 -11.52 7.35 -11.26
N ALA A 30 -11.31 6.11 -10.81
CA ALA A 30 -10.23 5.26 -11.32
C ALA A 30 -10.43 4.94 -12.82
N ARG A 31 -11.65 4.63 -13.26
CA ARG A 31 -11.93 4.39 -14.69
C ARG A 31 -11.75 5.64 -15.57
N GLU A 32 -11.87 6.84 -14.99
CA GLU A 32 -11.62 8.09 -15.70
C GLU A 32 -10.11 8.35 -15.87
N TYR A 33 -9.30 7.98 -14.88
CA TYR A 33 -7.89 8.39 -14.78
C TYR A 33 -6.88 7.35 -15.22
N PHE A 34 -7.20 6.07 -15.15
CA PHE A 34 -6.35 5.01 -15.68
C PHE A 34 -6.55 4.88 -17.19
N ASP A 35 -5.46 4.63 -17.92
CA ASP A 35 -5.52 4.35 -19.36
C ASP A 35 -6.35 3.10 -19.67
N ASP A 36 -6.13 2.03 -18.89
CA ASP A 36 -6.94 0.80 -18.88
C ASP A 36 -6.90 0.19 -17.48
N LEU A 37 -8.03 0.19 -16.77
CA LEU A 37 -8.15 -0.38 -15.42
C LEU A 37 -8.43 -1.90 -15.43
N GLU A 38 -8.81 -2.46 -16.59
CA GLU A 38 -9.20 -3.87 -16.75
C GLU A 38 -8.04 -4.77 -17.18
N THR A 39 -6.89 -4.19 -17.51
CA THR A 39 -5.66 -4.93 -17.79
C THR A 39 -5.21 -5.79 -16.61
N ASP A 40 -4.65 -6.96 -16.91
CA ASP A 40 -4.01 -7.83 -15.91
C ASP A 40 -2.76 -7.20 -15.28
N HIS A 41 -2.22 -6.16 -15.93
CA HIS A 41 -0.95 -5.54 -15.57
C HIS A 41 -1.01 -4.02 -15.62
N ILE A 42 -1.11 -3.43 -14.42
CA ILE A 42 -1.07 -1.98 -14.21
C ILE A 42 0.30 -1.58 -13.64
N GLU A 43 1.00 -0.62 -14.25
CA GLU A 43 2.23 0.03 -13.81
C GLU A 43 1.96 1.51 -13.47
N LEU A 44 2.07 1.87 -12.19
CA LEU A 44 1.60 3.19 -11.73
C LEU A 44 2.47 4.39 -12.16
N TYR A 45 3.64 4.15 -12.75
CA TYR A 45 4.44 5.21 -13.37
C TYR A 45 3.98 5.53 -14.80
N ASP A 46 3.35 4.58 -15.48
CA ASP A 46 3.05 4.67 -16.91
C ASP A 46 1.54 4.76 -17.19
N ASP A 47 0.71 3.98 -16.48
CA ASP A 47 -0.72 3.85 -16.78
C ASP A 47 -1.62 4.89 -16.10
N ILE A 48 -1.04 5.78 -15.29
CA ILE A 48 -1.73 6.89 -14.63
C ILE A 48 -0.77 8.04 -14.34
N SER A 49 -1.22 9.28 -14.57
CA SER A 49 -0.43 10.47 -14.24
C SER A 49 -0.28 10.64 -12.73
N GLU A 50 0.84 11.24 -12.28
CA GLU A 50 1.04 11.54 -10.85
C GLU A 50 -0.06 12.47 -10.30
N GLU A 51 -0.53 13.42 -11.10
CA GLU A 51 -1.60 14.35 -10.70
C GLU A 51 -2.91 13.60 -10.44
N ASP A 52 -3.29 12.70 -11.34
CA ASP A 52 -4.55 11.97 -11.23
C ASP A 52 -4.47 10.87 -10.16
N ARG A 53 -3.31 10.22 -10.01
CA ARG A 53 -3.06 9.30 -8.90
C ARG A 53 -3.19 9.99 -7.55
N ASN A 54 -2.67 11.23 -7.43
CA ASN A 54 -2.86 12.02 -6.21
C ASN A 54 -4.33 12.35 -5.93
N LYS A 55 -5.15 12.63 -6.97
CA LYS A 55 -6.60 12.81 -6.82
C LYS A 55 -7.27 11.54 -6.29
N LEU A 56 -6.86 10.37 -6.77
CA LEU A 56 -7.35 9.09 -6.25
C LEU A 56 -6.98 8.86 -4.79
N TYR A 57 -5.76 9.20 -4.36
CA TYR A 57 -5.40 9.11 -2.93
C TYR A 57 -6.29 10.01 -2.07
N GLN A 58 -6.52 11.25 -2.50
CA GLN A 58 -7.41 12.17 -1.79
C GLN A 58 -8.84 11.66 -1.69
N GLN A 59 -9.32 10.95 -2.71
CA GLN A 59 -10.63 10.30 -2.66
C GLN A 59 -10.61 9.08 -1.74
N CYS A 60 -9.56 8.27 -1.79
CA CYS A 60 -9.40 7.09 -0.95
C CYS A 60 -9.37 7.44 0.56
N ARG A 61 -8.78 8.57 0.94
CA ARG A 61 -8.74 9.07 2.34
C ARG A 61 -10.11 9.44 2.90
N LYS A 62 -11.06 9.81 2.04
CA LYS A 62 -12.42 10.23 2.44
C LYS A 62 -13.39 9.07 2.64
N LEU A 63 -12.97 7.85 2.30
CA LEU A 63 -13.82 6.68 2.47
C LEU A 63 -14.11 6.49 3.96
N GLU A 64 -15.39 6.38 4.31
CA GLU A 64 -15.80 5.95 5.65
C GLU A 64 -15.54 4.45 5.74
N GLN A 65 -14.65 4.04 6.64
CA GLN A 65 -14.14 2.67 6.67
C GLN A 65 -14.42 2.01 8.01
N ASN A 66 -15.16 0.90 7.96
CA ASN A 66 -15.51 0.09 9.14
C ASN A 66 -14.61 -1.14 9.31
N TYR A 67 -13.40 -1.10 8.75
CA TYR A 67 -12.43 -2.19 8.81
C TYR A 67 -11.15 -1.73 9.50
N LYS A 68 -10.33 -2.72 9.88
CA LYS A 68 -9.02 -2.50 10.48
C LYS A 68 -7.91 -2.99 9.59
N ILE A 69 -6.87 -2.17 9.39
CA ILE A 69 -5.64 -2.58 8.71
C ILE A 69 -4.55 -2.87 9.75
N VAL A 70 -3.85 -3.99 9.56
CA VAL A 70 -2.62 -4.31 10.30
C VAL A 70 -1.46 -4.33 9.32
N ILE A 71 -0.47 -3.47 9.53
CA ILE A 71 0.73 -3.37 8.70
C ILE A 71 1.90 -3.91 9.50
N THR A 72 2.58 -4.93 8.97
CA THR A 72 3.83 -5.40 9.55
C THR A 72 5.00 -4.78 8.79
N SER A 73 5.69 -3.85 9.43
CA SER A 73 6.91 -3.22 8.90
C SER A 73 8.11 -4.10 9.24
N PHE A 74 8.96 -4.37 8.25
CA PHE A 74 10.16 -5.21 8.40
C PHE A 74 11.40 -4.36 8.20
N ASP A 75 12.49 -4.71 8.88
CA ASP A 75 13.74 -3.95 8.74
C ASP A 75 14.20 -3.85 7.29
N GLY A 76 14.51 -2.62 6.87
CA GLY A 76 14.94 -2.32 5.50
C GLY A 76 13.78 -2.16 4.51
N ASP A 77 12.53 -2.16 5.00
CA ASP A 77 11.42 -1.67 4.20
C ASP A 77 11.61 -0.19 3.81
N ARG A 78 10.96 0.19 2.72
CA ARG A 78 11.01 1.57 2.20
C ARG A 78 9.81 2.39 2.68
N PHE A 79 9.06 1.89 3.66
CA PHE A 79 7.86 2.59 4.14
C PHE A 79 8.20 3.92 4.82
N GLY A 80 9.44 4.11 5.29
CA GLY A 80 10.02 5.42 5.59
C GLY A 80 9.04 6.41 6.25
N ASN A 81 8.80 7.55 5.59
CA ASN A 81 7.82 8.55 6.02
C ASN A 81 6.39 8.29 5.49
N GLN A 82 6.18 7.29 4.63
CA GLN A 82 4.89 6.98 4.02
C GLN A 82 3.86 6.55 5.07
N LEU A 83 4.30 5.92 6.17
CA LEU A 83 3.41 5.55 7.29
C LEU A 83 2.65 6.74 7.87
N LYS A 84 3.16 7.98 7.73
CA LYS A 84 2.44 9.18 8.17
C LYS A 84 1.14 9.41 7.43
N ALA A 85 1.03 8.96 6.18
CA ALA A 85 -0.21 9.08 5.41
C ALA A 85 -1.39 8.40 6.11
N LEU A 86 -1.14 7.36 6.92
CA LEU A 86 -2.17 6.65 7.67
C LEU A 86 -2.90 7.53 8.70
N GLU A 87 -2.27 8.62 9.16
CA GLU A 87 -2.92 9.59 10.07
C GLU A 87 -4.08 10.34 9.40
N GLU A 88 -4.14 10.33 8.07
CA GLU A 88 -5.16 11.02 7.28
C GLU A 88 -6.35 10.13 6.89
N TYR A 89 -6.32 8.84 7.24
CA TYR A 89 -7.41 7.91 6.94
C TYR A 89 -8.26 7.63 8.19
N ASP A 90 -9.55 7.41 7.98
CA ASP A 90 -10.53 7.19 9.06
C ASP A 90 -10.51 5.76 9.64
N MET A 91 -9.85 4.80 8.97
CA MET A 91 -9.85 3.41 9.43
C MET A 91 -9.02 3.17 10.69
N ASP A 92 -9.40 2.14 11.45
CA ASP A 92 -8.55 1.59 12.50
C ASP A 92 -7.25 1.04 11.90
N VAL A 93 -6.11 1.42 12.47
CA VAL A 93 -4.80 0.96 12.00
C VAL A 93 -3.91 0.47 13.13
N SER A 94 -3.08 -0.54 12.84
CA SER A 94 -2.02 -0.99 13.73
C SER A 94 -0.76 -1.26 12.93
N VAL A 95 0.31 -0.51 13.22
CA VAL A 95 1.63 -0.72 12.63
C VAL A 95 2.45 -1.55 13.61
N CYS A 96 2.84 -2.75 13.19
CA CYS A 96 3.57 -3.71 13.99
C CYS A 96 4.99 -3.86 13.43
N THR A 97 5.98 -3.90 14.33
CA THR A 97 7.35 -4.30 14.00
C THR A 97 7.64 -5.65 14.64
N PRO A 98 8.21 -6.62 13.90
CA PRO A 98 8.45 -7.95 14.42
C PRO A 98 9.55 -7.91 15.49
N LYS A 99 9.24 -8.39 16.69
CA LYS A 99 10.21 -8.56 17.79
C LYS A 99 11.28 -9.62 17.44
N TYR A 100 10.93 -10.59 16.60
CA TYR A 100 11.80 -11.67 16.14
C TYR A 100 11.55 -11.96 14.68
N ALA A 101 12.62 -12.10 13.89
CA ALA A 101 12.56 -12.51 12.50
C ALA A 101 13.65 -13.53 12.20
N ARG A 102 13.28 -14.58 11.47
CA ARG A 102 14.21 -15.60 10.96
C ARG A 102 13.90 -15.87 9.50
N HIS A 103 14.87 -15.68 8.61
CA HIS A 103 14.72 -15.97 7.19
C HIS A 103 16.00 -16.58 6.61
N TYR A 104 15.84 -17.38 5.57
CA TYR A 104 16.96 -17.95 4.83
C TYR A 104 17.31 -17.05 3.63
N SER A 105 18.58 -16.66 3.54
CA SER A 105 19.12 -15.83 2.46
C SER A 105 19.80 -16.73 1.42
N ARG A 106 19.13 -17.00 0.30
CA ARG A 106 19.71 -17.76 -0.83
C ARG A 106 21.00 -17.14 -1.36
N TRP A 107 21.11 -15.81 -1.34
CA TRP A 107 22.28 -15.09 -1.83
C TRP A 107 23.54 -15.29 -0.99
N GLN A 108 23.37 -15.59 0.29
CA GLN A 108 24.47 -15.73 1.26
C GLN A 108 24.56 -17.16 1.82
N ASP A 109 23.68 -18.05 1.35
CA ASP A 109 23.51 -19.43 1.81
C ASP A 109 23.48 -19.57 3.34
N GLU A 110 22.76 -18.67 4.02
CA GLU A 110 22.71 -18.63 5.48
C GLU A 110 21.32 -18.31 6.03
N VAL A 111 21.08 -18.70 7.28
CA VAL A 111 19.89 -18.30 8.04
C VAL A 111 20.21 -17.04 8.83
N LYS A 112 19.50 -15.96 8.52
CA LYS A 112 19.57 -14.70 9.26
C LYS A 112 18.54 -14.68 10.36
N VAL A 113 18.99 -14.33 11.57
CA VAL A 113 18.14 -14.16 12.75
C VAL A 113 18.29 -12.72 13.26
N ARG A 114 17.16 -12.09 13.58
CA ARG A 114 17.11 -10.80 14.27
C ARG A 114 16.14 -10.84 15.43
N GLY A 115 16.49 -10.14 16.50
CA GLY A 115 15.68 -10.02 17.71
C GLY A 115 15.66 -11.28 18.59
N SER A 116 14.75 -11.32 19.55
CA SER A 116 14.57 -12.41 20.52
C SER A 116 13.10 -12.59 20.85
N LEU A 117 12.70 -13.81 21.22
CA LEU A 117 11.34 -14.09 21.71
C LEU A 117 11.17 -13.76 23.20
N GLU A 118 12.28 -13.72 23.95
CA GLU A 118 12.32 -13.28 25.36
C GLU A 118 12.03 -11.79 25.50
#